data_AF-A0AAE9DZK5-F1
#
_entry.id   AF-A0AAE9DZK5-F1
#
_cell.length_a   1.000
_cell.length_b   1.000
_cell.length_c   1.000
_cell.angle_alpha   90.00
_cell.angle_beta   90.00
_cell.angle_gamma   90.00
#
_symmetry.space_group_name_H-M   'P 1'
#
loop_
_entity.id
_entity.type
_entity.pdbx_description
1 polymer ?
#
loop_
_entity_poly.entity_id
_entity_poly.type
_entity_poly.pdbx_seq_one_letter_code
_entity_poly.pdbx_strand_id
1 'polypeptide(L)'
;MKDIIENCVTSSNLTDFRLPVFSEPSVKFAKFRNEDHKLCDGLSWWKTTNGRKIRPRPRKIEYDGCSYRYYNCINPNDDAFKKFEIYPEKEEFVFVVYVSQNGRMDYDVLKSSKPNRLTEAECQLIHRSP
;
A
#
# COMPACT_ATOMS: atom_id res chain seq x y z
N MET A 1 -11.66 12.71 -8.75
CA MET A 1 -10.70 12.10 -7.79
C MET A 1 -11.11 12.39 -6.34
N LYS A 2 -11.48 13.64 -6.01
CA LYS A 2 -12.05 14.02 -4.69
C LYS A 2 -13.24 13.14 -4.26
N ASP A 3 -14.24 12.96 -5.12
CA ASP A 3 -15.44 12.14 -4.80
C ASP A 3 -15.11 10.67 -4.49
N ILE A 4 -14.07 10.11 -5.11
CA ILE A 4 -13.64 8.73 -4.84
C ILE A 4 -12.96 8.68 -3.46
N ILE A 5 -12.08 9.63 -3.17
CA ILE A 5 -11.35 9.72 -1.91
C ILE A 5 -12.28 9.91 -0.71
N GLU A 6 -13.36 10.69 -0.87
CA GLU A 6 -14.32 10.99 0.19
C GLU A 6 -15.24 9.81 0.53
N ASN A 7 -15.58 8.97 -0.46
CA ASN A 7 -16.47 7.82 -0.27
C ASN A 7 -15.74 6.51 0.06
N CYS A 8 -14.42 6.53 0.16
CA CYS A 8 -13.64 5.33 0.40
C CYS A 8 -13.58 4.94 1.88
N VAL A 9 -13.47 3.63 2.12
CA VAL A 9 -13.35 3.07 3.46
C VAL A 9 -12.12 3.70 4.13
N THR A 10 -12.41 4.48 5.16
CA THR A 10 -11.40 5.10 6.03
C THR A 10 -11.19 4.16 7.20
N SER A 11 -10.09 3.41 7.21
CA SER A 11 -9.74 2.58 8.37
C SER A 11 -8.93 3.42 9.34
N SER A 12 -9.53 3.79 10.46
CA SER A 12 -8.84 4.48 11.58
C SER A 12 -8.05 3.52 12.44
N ASN A 13 -8.40 2.22 12.45
CA ASN A 13 -7.70 1.20 13.21
C ASN A 13 -7.07 0.17 12.26
N LEU A 14 -5.73 0.07 12.26
CA LEU A 14 -4.98 -0.85 11.40
C LEU A 14 -5.07 -2.31 11.87
N THR A 15 -5.42 -2.57 13.15
CA THR A 15 -5.49 -3.94 13.68
C THR A 15 -6.68 -4.73 13.17
N ASP A 16 -7.77 -4.05 12.82
CA ASP A 16 -9.03 -4.69 12.40
C ASP A 16 -9.26 -4.58 10.89
N PHE A 17 -8.32 -3.97 10.17
CA PHE A 17 -8.44 -3.80 8.73
C PHE A 17 -8.44 -5.17 8.03
N ARG A 18 -9.48 -5.44 7.23
CA ARG A 18 -9.58 -6.59 6.33
C ARG A 18 -9.26 -6.13 4.92
N LEU A 19 -8.47 -6.90 4.18
CA LEU A 19 -8.21 -6.60 2.78
C LEU A 19 -9.51 -6.68 1.99
N PRO A 20 -9.63 -5.88 0.92
CA PRO A 20 -10.80 -5.96 0.07
C PRO A 20 -10.94 -7.37 -0.54
N VAL A 21 -12.14 -7.93 -0.48
CA VAL A 21 -12.50 -9.18 -1.18
C VAL A 21 -12.83 -8.87 -2.62
N PHE A 22 -12.23 -9.57 -3.59
CA PHE A 22 -12.48 -9.35 -5.01
C PHE A 22 -13.43 -10.43 -5.52
N SER A 23 -14.64 -10.08 -5.97
CA SER A 23 -15.57 -11.03 -6.61
C SER A 23 -15.23 -11.27 -8.09
N GLU A 24 -14.59 -10.28 -8.71
CA GLU A 24 -14.15 -10.25 -10.10
C GLU A 24 -12.86 -9.42 -10.22
N PRO A 25 -12.10 -9.56 -11.33
CA PRO A 25 -10.92 -8.73 -11.59
C PRO A 25 -11.29 -7.24 -11.54
N SER A 26 -10.73 -6.52 -10.57
CA SER A 26 -11.13 -5.14 -10.30
C SER A 26 -10.08 -4.38 -9.49
N VAL A 27 -10.34 -3.09 -9.32
CA VAL A 27 -9.53 -2.17 -8.54
C VAL A 27 -10.35 -1.70 -7.34
N LYS A 28 -9.74 -1.69 -6.16
CA LYS A 28 -10.38 -1.26 -4.91
C LYS A 28 -9.47 -0.27 -4.19
N PHE A 29 -10.09 0.72 -3.55
CA PHE A 29 -9.38 1.83 -2.93
C PHE A 29 -9.60 1.82 -1.41
N ALA A 30 -8.56 2.15 -0.67
CA ALA A 30 -8.61 2.34 0.77
C ALA A 30 -7.85 3.61 1.16
N LYS A 31 -8.33 4.26 2.23
CA LYS A 31 -7.70 5.43 2.84
C LYS A 31 -7.34 5.10 4.28
N PHE A 32 -6.10 5.39 4.66
CA PHE A 32 -5.59 5.17 6.00
C PHE A 32 -5.08 6.47 6.57
N ARG A 33 -5.25 6.66 7.88
CA ARG A 33 -4.52 7.73 8.57
C ARG A 33 -3.03 7.36 8.60
N ASN A 34 -2.20 8.34 8.29
CA ASN A 34 -0.75 8.22 8.21
C ASN A 34 -0.12 8.34 9.61
N GLU A 35 -0.53 7.48 10.54
CA GLU A 35 0.08 7.42 11.88
C GLU A 35 1.46 6.73 11.76
N ASP A 36 2.53 7.45 12.11
CA ASP A 36 3.93 7.00 12.08
C ASP A 36 4.47 6.49 10.72
N HIS A 37 3.87 6.88 9.59
CA HIS A 37 4.32 6.48 8.25
C HIS A 37 4.43 4.95 8.04
N LYS A 38 3.66 4.18 8.81
CA LYS A 38 3.67 2.72 8.76
C LYS A 38 2.33 2.24 8.29
N LEU A 39 2.20 2.05 6.97
CA LEU A 39 1.05 1.33 6.44
C LEU A 39 1.16 -0.15 6.83
N CYS A 40 0.35 -0.56 7.81
CA CYS A 40 0.28 -1.94 8.29
C CYS A 40 -0.99 -2.61 7.76
N ASP A 41 -1.02 -2.90 6.45
CA ASP A 41 -2.10 -3.72 5.87
C ASP A 41 -1.85 -5.23 6.05
N GLY A 42 -0.85 -5.59 6.85
CA GLY A 42 -0.48 -6.97 7.18
C GLY A 42 0.27 -7.71 6.08
N LEU A 43 0.43 -7.13 4.89
CA LEU A 43 1.05 -7.81 3.75
C LEU A 43 2.56 -7.57 3.67
N SER A 44 3.28 -8.58 3.17
CA SER A 44 4.74 -8.52 2.97
C SER A 44 5.09 -8.08 1.56
N TRP A 45 5.58 -6.85 1.42
CA TRP A 45 5.91 -6.25 0.13
C TRP A 45 7.41 -6.19 -0.09
N TRP A 46 7.97 -7.34 -0.45
CA TRP A 46 9.33 -7.47 -0.95
C TRP A 46 9.34 -8.51 -2.06
N LYS A 47 10.06 -8.26 -3.14
CA LYS A 47 10.31 -9.24 -4.19
C LYS A 47 11.63 -9.96 -3.88
N THR A 48 11.67 -11.29 -3.98
CA THR A 48 12.96 -11.99 -4.00
C THR A 48 13.53 -11.93 -5.40
N THR A 49 14.70 -11.32 -5.54
CA THR A 49 15.50 -11.36 -6.78
C THR A 49 16.88 -11.87 -6.41
N ASN A 50 17.34 -12.95 -7.05
CA ASN A 50 18.64 -13.59 -6.77
C ASN A 50 18.87 -13.88 -5.28
N GLY A 51 17.83 -14.40 -4.59
CA GLY A 51 17.88 -14.72 -3.16
C GLY A 51 17.83 -13.52 -2.20
N ARG A 52 17.78 -12.28 -2.71
CA ARG A 52 17.68 -11.06 -1.90
C ARG A 52 16.26 -10.50 -1.90
N LYS A 53 15.78 -10.09 -0.73
CA LYS A 53 14.51 -9.38 -0.57
C LYS A 53 14.70 -7.92 -0.99
N ILE A 54 14.07 -7.53 -2.09
CA ILE A 54 14.08 -6.17 -2.64
C ILE A 54 12.74 -5.52 -2.33
N ARG A 55 12.77 -4.38 -1.64
CA ARG A 55 11.56 -3.59 -1.38
C ARG A 55 11.17 -2.73 -2.58
N PRO A 56 9.87 -2.42 -2.75
CA PRO A 56 9.41 -1.44 -3.72
C PRO A 56 10.17 -0.13 -3.58
N ARG A 57 10.62 0.43 -4.70
CA ARG A 57 11.29 1.74 -4.71
C ARG A 57 10.24 2.85 -4.79
N PRO A 58 10.42 3.96 -4.05
CA PRO A 58 9.54 5.11 -4.20
C PRO A 58 9.68 5.69 -5.61
N ARG A 59 8.55 6.15 -6.15
CA ARG A 59 8.46 6.94 -7.36
C ARG A 59 7.76 8.26 -7.03
N LYS A 60 8.03 9.29 -7.81
CA LYS A 60 7.34 10.59 -7.70
C LYS A 60 6.47 10.79 -8.93
N ILE A 61 5.33 11.44 -8.72
CA ILE A 61 4.45 11.91 -9.78
C ILE A 61 3.87 13.26 -9.37
N GLU A 62 3.76 14.17 -10.33
CA GLU A 62 3.08 15.45 -10.14
C GLU A 62 1.69 15.37 -10.77
N TYR A 63 0.68 15.81 -10.04
CA TYR A 63 -0.69 15.87 -10.52
C TYR A 63 -1.43 17.04 -9.88
N ASP A 64 -2.08 17.87 -10.69
CA ASP A 64 -2.83 19.04 -10.23
C ASP A 64 -2.02 19.99 -9.33
N GLY A 65 -0.75 20.20 -9.66
CA GLY A 65 0.18 21.04 -8.87
C GLY A 65 0.62 20.42 -7.54
N CYS A 66 0.25 19.17 -7.25
CA CYS A 66 0.68 18.43 -6.07
C CYS A 66 1.70 17.34 -6.43
N SER A 67 2.74 17.20 -5.61
CA SER A 67 3.69 16.09 -5.66
C SER A 67 3.17 14.92 -4.82
N TYR A 68 3.17 13.73 -5.42
CA TYR A 68 2.81 12.47 -4.79
C TYR A 68 3.99 11.52 -4.87
N ARG A 69 4.32 10.91 -3.73
CA ARG A 69 5.21 9.75 -3.69
C ARG A 69 4.37 8.49 -3.75
N TYR A 70 4.70 7.55 -4.62
CA TYR A 70 4.00 6.28 -4.66
C TYR A 70 4.94 5.08 -4.75
N TYR A 71 4.46 3.94 -4.27
CA TYR A 71 5.14 2.65 -4.32
C TYR A 71 4.30 1.67 -5.13
N ASN A 72 4.91 0.96 -6.08
CA ASN A 72 4.28 -0.16 -6.78
C ASN A 72 4.68 -1.46 -6.08
N CYS A 73 3.75 -2.02 -5.32
CA CYS A 73 3.96 -3.19 -4.47
C CYS A 73 3.30 -4.41 -5.11
N ILE A 74 4.10 -5.26 -5.76
CA ILE A 74 3.64 -6.56 -6.27
C ILE A 74 3.77 -7.58 -5.14
N ASN A 75 2.75 -8.40 -4.91
CA ASN A 75 2.82 -9.42 -3.86
C ASN A 75 3.83 -10.51 -4.30
N PRO A 76 4.77 -10.92 -3.43
CA PRO A 76 5.73 -11.98 -3.78
C PRO A 76 5.10 -13.35 -3.98
N ASN A 77 3.93 -13.59 -3.37
CA ASN A 77 3.27 -14.89 -3.37
C ASN A 77 2.15 -14.97 -4.42
N ASP A 78 1.75 -13.84 -5.01
CA ASP A 78 0.67 -13.77 -6.00
C ASP A 78 0.89 -12.57 -6.95
N ASP A 79 1.26 -12.84 -8.20
CA ASP A 79 1.51 -11.81 -9.21
C ASP A 79 0.22 -11.19 -9.79
N ALA A 80 -0.92 -11.85 -9.62
CA ALA A 80 -2.24 -11.32 -9.96
C ALA A 80 -2.73 -10.29 -8.93
N PHE A 81 -2.11 -10.20 -7.75
CA PHE A 81 -2.42 -9.22 -6.73
C PHE A 81 -1.28 -8.21 -6.48
N LYS A 82 -1.57 -6.94 -6.71
CA LYS A 82 -0.65 -5.83 -6.44
C LYS A 82 -1.38 -4.68 -5.77
N LYS A 83 -0.61 -3.79 -5.16
CA LYS A 83 -1.14 -2.51 -4.68
C LYS A 83 -0.23 -1.35 -5.04
N PHE A 84 -0.84 -0.17 -5.05
CA PHE A 84 -0.12 1.10 -5.06
C PHE A 84 -0.35 1.82 -3.75
N GLU A 85 0.70 2.14 -3.04
CA GLU A 85 0.63 3.04 -1.89
C GLU A 85 0.99 4.44 -2.36
N ILE A 86 0.15 5.43 -2.06
CA ILE A 86 0.29 6.80 -2.52
C ILE A 86 0.29 7.70 -1.28
N TYR A 87 1.38 8.46 -1.15
CA TYR A 87 1.68 9.36 -0.05
C TYR A 87 1.72 10.79 -0.61
N PRO A 88 0.64 11.57 -0.44
CA PRO A 88 0.68 12.99 -0.73
C PRO A 88 1.61 13.69 0.29
N GLU A 89 2.46 14.61 -0.16
CA GLU A 89 3.51 15.20 0.69
C GLU A 89 3.00 16.06 1.85
N LYS A 90 1.72 16.45 1.86
CA LYS A 90 1.13 17.39 2.82
C LYS A 90 -0.11 16.84 3.55
N GLU A 91 -0.41 15.55 3.39
CA GLU A 91 -1.65 14.96 3.89
C GLU A 91 -1.40 14.02 5.08
N GLU A 92 -2.34 14.04 6.02
CA GLU A 92 -2.39 13.11 7.16
C GLU A 92 -2.83 11.70 6.75
N PHE A 93 -2.98 11.44 5.45
CA PHE A 93 -3.55 10.21 4.93
C PHE A 93 -2.65 9.55 3.89
N VAL A 94 -2.69 8.22 3.87
CA VAL A 94 -2.12 7.40 2.82
C VAL A 94 -3.26 6.77 2.04
N PHE A 95 -3.14 6.79 0.72
CA PHE A 95 -4.08 6.14 -0.17
C PHE A 95 -3.50 4.83 -0.67
N VAL A 96 -4.33 3.79 -0.73
CA VAL A 96 -3.92 2.50 -1.24
C VAL A 96 -4.88 2.05 -2.32
N VAL A 97 -4.32 1.68 -3.47
CA VAL A 97 -5.05 1.13 -4.61
C VAL A 97 -4.69 -0.35 -4.70
N TYR A 98 -5.62 -1.23 -4.33
CA TYR A 98 -5.48 -2.67 -4.51
C TYR A 98 -5.99 -3.07 -5.89
N VAL A 99 -5.22 -3.88 -6.59
CA VAL A 99 -5.54 -4.37 -7.94
C VAL A 99 -5.44 -5.89 -7.92
N SER A 100 -6.55 -6.55 -8.25
CA SER A 100 -6.57 -7.99 -8.51
C SER A 100 -6.95 -8.28 -9.95
N GLN A 101 -6.20 -9.17 -10.59
CA GLN A 101 -6.54 -9.74 -11.89
C GLN A 101 -7.42 -10.99 -11.77
N ASN A 102 -7.72 -11.45 -10.54
CA ASN A 102 -8.52 -12.62 -10.26
C ASN A 102 -9.85 -12.23 -9.58
N GLY A 103 -10.89 -13.04 -9.80
CA GLY A 103 -12.14 -12.98 -9.06
C GLY A 103 -12.23 -14.07 -7.99
N ARG A 104 -13.06 -13.84 -6.97
CA ARG A 104 -13.36 -14.72 -5.82
C ARG A 104 -12.13 -15.08 -4.96
N MET A 105 -11.30 -14.10 -4.64
CA MET A 105 -10.13 -14.29 -3.77
C MET A 105 -10.25 -13.46 -2.50
N ASP A 106 -10.06 -14.11 -1.35
CA ASP A 106 -9.81 -13.47 -0.07
C ASP A 106 -8.29 -13.38 0.14
N TYR A 107 -7.75 -12.17 0.03
CA TYR A 107 -6.32 -11.92 0.17
C TYR A 107 -5.86 -11.74 1.62
N ASP A 108 -6.75 -11.79 2.61
CA ASP A 108 -6.36 -11.80 4.03
C ASP A 108 -5.48 -13.00 4.37
N VAL A 109 -5.61 -14.11 3.63
CA VAL A 109 -4.74 -15.28 3.77
C VAL A 109 -3.27 -14.99 3.47
N LEU A 110 -2.99 -13.90 2.72
CA LEU A 110 -1.63 -13.49 2.38
C LEU A 110 -0.99 -12.61 3.47
N LYS A 111 -1.74 -12.17 4.48
CA LYS A 111 -1.20 -11.38 5.58
C LYS A 111 -0.17 -12.18 6.35
N SER A 112 0.98 -11.56 6.61
CA SER A 112 1.96 -12.13 7.52
C SER A 112 1.42 -12.08 8.95
N SER A 113 1.62 -13.17 9.69
CA SER A 113 1.35 -13.22 11.13
C SER A 113 2.29 -12.34 11.96
N LYS A 114 3.34 -11.76 11.36
CA LYS A 114 4.22 -10.78 12.00
C LYS A 114 4.01 -9.39 11.38
N PRO A 115 3.78 -8.34 12.17
CA PRO A 115 3.66 -6.98 11.64
C PRO A 115 4.97 -6.58 10.95
N ASN A 116 4.89 -6.20 9.67
CA ASN A 116 6.02 -5.63 8.94
C ASN A 116 6.28 -4.21 9.44
N ARG A 117 6.84 -4.06 10.64
CA ARG A 117 7.33 -2.77 11.12
C ARG A 117 8.54 -2.37 10.29
N LEU A 118 8.43 -1.28 9.54
CA LEU A 118 9.60 -0.59 9.00
C LEU A 118 10.50 -0.17 10.16
N THR A 119 11.79 -0.42 10.04
CA THR A 119 12.78 0.04 11.03
C THR A 119 12.99 1.55 10.88
N GLU A 120 13.41 2.21 11.95
CA GLU A 120 13.57 3.67 11.99
C GLU A 120 14.58 4.19 10.93
N ALA A 121 15.63 3.42 10.65
CA ALA A 121 16.58 3.69 9.57
C ALA A 121 15.94 3.61 8.17
N GLU A 122 14.96 2.73 7.99
CA GLU A 122 14.23 2.59 6.74
C GLU A 122 13.22 3.72 6.55
N CYS A 123 12.62 4.22 7.64
CA CYS A 123 11.83 5.45 7.61
C CYS A 123 12.71 6.64 7.22
N GLN A 124 13.91 6.77 7.78
CA GLN A 124 14.85 7.87 7.46
C GLN A 124 15.31 7.89 5.99
N LEU A 125 15.41 6.73 5.33
CA LEU A 125 15.72 6.65 3.89
C LEU A 125 14.60 7.21 3.01
N ILE A 126 13.35 7.16 3.47
CA ILE A 126 12.19 7.79 2.81
C ILE A 126 12.31 9.32 2.88
N HIS A 127 12.82 9.85 3.99
CA HIS A 127 13.00 11.29 4.21
C HIS A 127 14.20 11.90 3.45
N ARG A 128 15.16 11.07 3.00
CA ARG A 128 16.39 11.54 2.33
C ARG A 128 16.34 11.51 0.79
N SER A 129 15.21 11.15 0.19
CA SER A 129 15.08 11.22 -1.28
C SER A 129 14.63 12.63 -1.68
N PRO A 130 15.50 13.44 -2.32
CA PRO A 130 15.20 14.82 -2.70
C PRO A 130 14.00 14.90 -3.63
#